data_AF-A0A7Y2AU32-F1
#
_entry.id   AF-A0A7Y2AU32-F1
#
_cell.length_a   1.000
_cell.length_b   1.000
_cell.length_c   1.000
_cell.angle_alpha   90.00
_cell.angle_beta   90.00
_cell.angle_gamma   90.00
#
_symmetry.space_group_name_H-M   'P 1'
#
loop_
_entity.id
_entity.type
_entity.pdbx_description
1 polymer ?
#
loop_
_entity_poly.entity_id
_entity_poly.type
_entity_poly.pdbx_seq_one_letter_code
_entity_poly.pdbx_strand_id
1 'polypeptide(L)'
;MKNIRGTIFLILMVSMGLVAQEIPYTKEMRSAELVAAWTIDLRPTPSAPDYYQSFTVAEVSGNTFTGTFYGSAIENGYLNANWARLYFAFTTQDQNNAYYHSGYLENGQLYGISYCPGRNFTAPWFGTKKME
;
A
#
# COMPACT_ATOMS: atom_id res chain seq x y z
N MET A 1 34.59 -1.78 60.07
CA MET A 1 34.43 -3.00 59.24
C MET A 1 32.96 -3.39 59.21
N LYS A 2 32.43 -3.67 58.01
CA LYS A 2 31.17 -4.36 57.71
C LYS A 2 29.86 -3.58 57.94
N ASN A 3 28.90 -3.45 57.01
CA ASN A 3 28.72 -3.87 55.62
C ASN A 3 27.63 -2.96 55.00
N ILE A 4 28.00 -1.89 54.29
CA ILE A 4 27.07 -1.06 53.50
C ILE A 4 27.12 -1.56 52.05
N ARG A 5 26.43 -2.66 51.73
CA ARG A 5 26.37 -3.20 50.35
C ARG A 5 25.03 -3.83 49.97
N GLY A 6 23.95 -3.57 50.72
CA GLY A 6 22.70 -4.32 50.57
C GLY A 6 21.59 -3.70 49.71
N THR A 7 21.61 -2.40 49.44
CA THR A 7 20.36 -1.70 49.00
C THR A 7 20.41 -1.13 47.59
N ILE A 8 21.52 -1.25 46.87
CA ILE A 8 21.68 -0.73 45.49
C ILE A 8 21.63 -1.89 44.49
N PHE A 9 20.55 -2.67 44.47
CA PHE A 9 20.34 -3.65 43.40
C PHE A 9 18.86 -3.87 43.02
N LEU A 10 17.92 -3.17 43.66
CA LEU A 10 16.48 -3.39 43.42
C LEU A 10 15.80 -2.29 42.60
N ILE A 11 16.50 -1.20 42.25
CA ILE A 11 15.91 -0.08 41.48
C ILE A 11 16.26 -0.14 39.99
N LEU A 12 17.22 -0.98 39.57
CA LEU A 12 17.67 -1.06 38.17
C LEU A 12 16.92 -2.07 37.28
N MET A 13 15.88 -2.75 37.79
CA MET A 13 15.10 -3.76 37.02
C MET A 13 13.70 -3.32 36.61
N VAL A 14 13.28 -2.08 36.88
CA VAL A 14 11.91 -1.63 36.57
C VAL A 14 11.77 -1.01 35.17
N SER A 15 12.86 -0.73 34.46
CA SER A 15 12.82 0.05 33.20
C SER A 15 12.62 -0.75 31.91
N MET A 16 12.50 -2.07 31.92
CA MET A 16 12.36 -2.89 30.70
C MET A 16 10.93 -3.30 30.33
N GLY A 17 9.91 -2.77 31.02
CA GLY A 17 8.52 -3.22 30.88
C GLY A 17 7.62 -2.42 29.93
N LEU A 18 8.11 -1.37 29.26
CA LEU A 18 7.35 -0.73 28.17
C LEU A 18 7.46 -1.61 26.92
N VAL A 19 6.77 -2.75 26.96
CA VAL A 19 6.30 -3.40 25.74
C VAL A 19 5.41 -2.37 25.08
N ALA A 20 5.91 -1.72 24.03
CA ALA A 20 5.04 -1.01 23.09
C ALA A 20 4.01 -2.04 22.64
N GLN A 21 2.76 -1.89 23.09
CA GLN A 21 1.66 -2.67 22.54
C GLN A 21 1.53 -2.22 21.08
N GLU A 22 2.11 -2.99 20.16
CA GLU A 22 1.79 -2.83 18.75
C GLU A 22 0.30 -3.09 18.62
N ILE A 23 -0.47 -2.03 18.30
CA ILE A 23 -1.88 -2.20 17.95
C ILE A 23 -1.89 -3.15 16.76
N PRO A 24 -2.54 -4.32 16.84
CA PRO A 24 -2.56 -5.27 15.74
C PRO A 24 -3.15 -4.58 14.53
N TYR A 25 -2.33 -4.43 13.48
CA TYR A 25 -2.74 -3.78 12.25
C TYR A 25 -3.71 -4.72 11.51
N THR A 26 -5.01 -4.53 11.78
CA THR A 26 -6.04 -5.47 11.32
C THR A 26 -6.19 -5.39 9.80
N LYS A 27 -6.73 -6.46 9.21
CA LYS A 27 -7.08 -6.53 7.79
C LYS A 27 -7.88 -5.31 7.35
N GLU A 28 -8.85 -4.89 8.16
CA GLU A 28 -9.74 -3.76 7.88
C GLU A 28 -8.97 -2.44 7.87
N MET A 29 -8.04 -2.24 8.82
CA MET A 29 -7.17 -1.06 8.83
C MET A 29 -6.26 -1.00 7.61
N ARG A 30 -5.72 -2.15 7.16
CA ARG A 30 -4.90 -2.24 5.94
C ARG A 30 -5.69 -1.78 4.72
N SER A 31 -6.87 -2.35 4.55
CA SER A 31 -7.68 -2.07 3.38
C SER A 31 -8.20 -0.63 3.40
N ALA A 32 -8.48 -0.07 4.57
CA ALA A 32 -8.82 1.35 4.71
C ALA A 32 -7.69 2.28 4.29
N GLU A 33 -6.41 1.89 4.46
CA GLU A 33 -5.27 2.71 4.02
C GLU A 33 -5.24 2.88 2.49
N LEU A 34 -5.76 1.89 1.74
CA LEU A 34 -5.84 1.95 0.29
C LEU A 34 -6.81 3.03 -0.20
N VAL A 35 -7.84 3.37 0.59
CA VAL A 35 -8.86 4.39 0.25
C VAL A 35 -8.24 5.78 0.31
N ALA A 36 -7.79 6.28 -0.85
CA ALA A 36 -7.20 7.59 -1.02
C ALA A 36 -7.16 7.99 -2.50
N ALA A 37 -6.81 9.25 -2.75
CA ALA A 37 -6.27 9.68 -4.02
C ALA A 37 -4.76 9.45 -4.05
N TRP A 38 -4.27 8.78 -5.09
CA TRP A 38 -2.87 8.43 -5.31
C TRP A 38 -2.36 9.09 -6.57
N THR A 39 -1.10 9.53 -6.52
CA THR A 39 -0.32 9.98 -7.68
C THR A 39 0.54 8.83 -8.14
N ILE A 40 0.32 8.35 -9.36
CA ILE A 40 1.01 7.21 -9.96
C ILE A 40 2.02 7.70 -10.99
N ASP A 41 3.26 7.29 -10.84
CA ASP A 41 4.31 7.48 -11.83
C ASP A 41 4.28 6.34 -12.86
N LEU A 42 3.97 6.71 -14.10
CA LEU A 42 3.86 5.82 -15.25
C LEU A 42 5.03 5.99 -16.24
N ARG A 43 6.14 6.61 -15.83
CA ARG A 43 7.28 6.81 -16.73
C ARG A 43 7.73 5.48 -17.35
N PRO A 44 8.01 5.42 -18.67
CA PRO A 44 8.36 4.17 -19.34
C PRO A 44 9.75 3.64 -18.94
N THR A 45 10.64 4.52 -18.49
CA THR A 45 11.98 4.18 -17.96
C THR A 45 12.34 5.12 -16.81
N PRO A 46 13.28 4.75 -15.92
CA PRO A 46 13.70 5.61 -14.81
C PRO A 46 14.28 6.97 -15.23
N SER A 47 14.84 7.07 -16.44
CA SER A 47 15.43 8.30 -16.98
C SER A 47 14.45 9.13 -17.83
N ALA A 48 13.25 8.61 -18.09
CA ALA A 48 12.24 9.35 -18.85
C ALA A 48 11.71 10.53 -18.01
N PRO A 49 11.20 11.58 -18.68
CA PRO A 49 10.48 12.65 -17.99
C PRO A 49 9.34 12.08 -17.14
N ASP A 50 9.04 12.80 -16.06
CA ASP A 50 7.95 12.47 -15.16
C ASP A 50 6.62 12.34 -15.90
N TYR A 51 5.86 11.28 -15.60
CA TYR A 51 4.55 11.04 -16.19
C TYR A 51 3.58 10.57 -15.12
N TYR A 52 2.98 11.54 -14.43
CA TYR A 52 2.09 11.30 -13.31
C TYR A 52 0.63 11.18 -13.74
N GLN A 53 -0.08 10.21 -13.18
CA GLN A 53 -1.51 9.98 -13.37
C GLN A 53 -2.23 9.76 -12.05
N SER A 54 -3.56 9.90 -12.06
CA SER A 54 -4.39 9.71 -10.88
C SER A 54 -4.81 8.25 -10.73
N PHE A 55 -4.72 7.72 -9.51
CA PHE A 55 -5.40 6.50 -9.09
C PHE A 55 -6.21 6.82 -7.84
N THR A 56 -7.53 6.73 -7.94
CA THR A 56 -8.42 6.99 -6.80
C THR A 56 -9.07 5.69 -6.40
N VAL A 57 -8.92 5.31 -5.14
CA VAL A 57 -9.71 4.24 -4.52
C VAL A 57 -10.77 4.90 -3.67
N ALA A 58 -12.03 4.76 -4.10
CA ALA A 58 -13.16 5.47 -3.52
C ALA A 58 -13.74 4.74 -2.31
N GLU A 59 -13.88 3.42 -2.42
CA GLU A 59 -14.48 2.58 -1.39
C GLU A 59 -13.83 1.20 -1.38
N VAL A 60 -13.75 0.59 -0.20
CA VAL A 60 -13.46 -0.82 -0.01
C VAL A 60 -14.63 -1.47 0.71
N SER A 61 -15.11 -2.61 0.19
CA SER A 61 -16.15 -3.42 0.81
C SER A 61 -15.70 -4.88 0.88
N GLY A 62 -15.33 -5.34 2.07
CA GLY A 62 -14.75 -6.67 2.27
C GLY A 62 -13.41 -6.83 1.52
N ASN A 63 -13.42 -7.65 0.46
CA ASN A 63 -12.25 -7.87 -0.40
C ASN A 63 -12.37 -7.16 -1.76
N THR A 64 -13.41 -6.38 -2.02
CA THR A 64 -13.55 -5.65 -3.29
C THR A 64 -13.34 -4.16 -3.07
N PHE A 65 -13.03 -3.45 -4.15
CA PHE A 65 -12.87 -2.00 -4.11
C PHE A 65 -13.30 -1.35 -5.42
N THR A 66 -13.64 -0.07 -5.35
CA THR A 66 -14.09 0.75 -6.48
C THR A 66 -13.22 1.99 -6.61
N GLY A 67 -13.24 2.61 -7.80
CA GLY A 67 -12.44 3.80 -8.05
C GLY A 67 -12.14 4.04 -9.52
N THR A 68 -11.09 4.80 -9.78
CA THR A 68 -10.60 5.10 -11.12
C THR A 68 -9.08 5.01 -11.20
N PHE A 69 -8.56 4.53 -12.32
CA PHE A 69 -7.13 4.50 -12.60
C PHE A 69 -6.87 5.13 -13.96
N TYR A 70 -6.06 6.19 -13.97
CA TYR A 70 -5.80 7.02 -15.13
C TYR A 70 -7.10 7.45 -15.85
N GLY A 71 -8.10 7.87 -15.08
CA GLY A 71 -9.40 8.33 -15.61
C GLY A 71 -10.37 7.22 -16.02
N SER A 72 -9.92 5.99 -16.19
CA SER A 72 -10.80 4.84 -16.46
C SER A 72 -11.38 4.27 -15.18
N ALA A 73 -12.64 3.82 -15.24
CA ALA A 73 -13.28 3.13 -14.12
C ALA A 73 -12.59 1.80 -13.82
N ILE A 74 -12.48 1.50 -12.53
CA ILE A 74 -11.98 0.20 -12.05
C ILE A 74 -13.08 -0.85 -12.20
N GLU A 75 -12.69 -1.98 -12.75
CA GLU A 75 -13.50 -3.18 -12.88
C GLU A 75 -12.81 -4.34 -12.13
N ASN A 76 -13.60 -5.30 -11.64
CA ASN A 76 -13.10 -6.52 -10.98
C ASN A 76 -12.06 -6.26 -9.87
N GLY A 77 -12.18 -5.13 -9.17
CA GLY A 77 -11.26 -4.76 -8.09
C GLY A 77 -11.32 -5.76 -6.94
N TYR A 78 -10.18 -6.35 -6.60
CA TYR A 78 -10.07 -7.35 -5.54
C TYR A 78 -8.81 -7.17 -4.70
N LEU A 79 -8.92 -7.48 -3.41
CA LEU A 79 -7.90 -7.31 -2.38
C LEU A 79 -7.54 -8.65 -1.73
N ASN A 80 -6.28 -8.80 -1.36
CA ASN A 80 -5.80 -9.84 -0.46
C ASN A 80 -4.99 -9.22 0.68
N ALA A 81 -5.61 -9.16 1.86
CA ALA A 81 -5.04 -8.62 3.08
C ALA A 81 -4.57 -9.71 4.06
N ASN A 82 -4.53 -10.97 3.64
CA ASN A 82 -4.14 -12.10 4.50
C ASN A 82 -2.61 -12.29 4.57
N TRP A 83 -1.85 -11.48 3.84
CA TRP A 83 -0.38 -11.52 3.79
C TRP A 83 0.23 -10.30 4.49
N ALA A 84 1.56 -10.30 4.65
CA ALA A 84 2.30 -9.19 5.27
C ALA A 84 2.12 -7.84 4.54
N ARG A 85 1.74 -7.87 3.26
CA ARG A 85 1.37 -6.71 2.43
C ARG A 85 -0.09 -6.81 2.04
N LEU A 86 -0.74 -5.67 1.84
CA LEU A 86 -2.05 -5.63 1.17
C LEU A 86 -1.80 -5.72 -0.33
N TYR A 87 -2.23 -6.81 -0.95
CA TYR A 87 -2.18 -6.99 -2.40
C TYR A 87 -3.51 -6.62 -3.02
N PHE A 88 -3.48 -6.13 -4.25
CA PHE A 88 -4.69 -5.83 -5.03
C PHE A 88 -4.49 -6.15 -6.51
N ALA A 89 -5.60 -6.39 -7.19
CA ALA A 89 -5.67 -6.49 -8.64
C ALA A 89 -6.99 -5.91 -9.13
N PHE A 90 -6.98 -5.41 -10.36
CA PHE A 90 -8.16 -4.86 -11.01
C PHE A 90 -7.96 -4.79 -12.53
N THR A 91 -9.06 -4.57 -13.26
CA THR A 91 -9.03 -4.27 -14.68
C THR A 91 -9.49 -2.84 -14.95
N THR A 92 -9.01 -2.26 -16.04
CA THR A 92 -9.62 -1.09 -16.67
C THR A 92 -9.75 -1.34 -18.16
N GLN A 93 -10.57 -0.52 -18.82
CA GLN A 93 -10.72 -0.56 -20.27
C GLN A 93 -10.54 0.85 -20.85
N ASP A 94 -9.78 0.94 -21.94
CA ASP A 94 -9.87 2.05 -22.89
C ASP A 94 -10.27 1.48 -24.24
N GLN A 95 -11.15 2.16 -24.99
CA GLN A 95 -11.52 1.78 -26.36
C GLN A 95 -11.65 0.25 -26.58
N ASN A 96 -10.64 -0.37 -27.20
CA ASN A 96 -10.57 -1.79 -27.54
C ASN A 96 -9.54 -2.58 -26.70
N ASN A 97 -8.92 -1.97 -25.69
CA ASN A 97 -7.87 -2.56 -24.87
C ASN A 97 -8.34 -2.80 -23.43
N ALA A 98 -8.23 -4.04 -23.00
CA ALA A 98 -8.29 -4.38 -21.58
C ALA A 98 -6.89 -4.27 -20.97
N TYR A 99 -6.82 -3.62 -19.80
CA TYR A 99 -5.62 -3.54 -18.98
C TYR A 99 -5.84 -4.33 -17.70
N TYR A 100 -4.83 -5.09 -17.32
CA TYR A 100 -4.78 -5.84 -16.08
C TYR A 100 -3.75 -5.18 -15.19
N HIS A 101 -4.17 -4.82 -13.99
CA HIS A 101 -3.33 -4.14 -13.02
C HIS A 101 -3.21 -5.03 -11.78
N SER A 102 -2.01 -5.09 -11.23
CA SER A 102 -1.78 -5.71 -9.93
C SER A 102 -0.74 -4.91 -9.16
N GLY A 103 -0.84 -4.94 -7.84
CA GLY A 103 0.08 -4.21 -6.99
C GLY A 103 -0.07 -4.55 -5.53
N TYR A 104 0.68 -3.83 -4.71
CA TYR A 104 0.61 -3.91 -3.26
C TYR A 104 0.86 -2.56 -2.61
N LEU A 105 0.35 -2.44 -1.38
CA LEU A 105 0.61 -1.32 -0.48
C LEU A 105 1.64 -1.74 0.58
N GLU A 106 2.71 -0.97 0.66
CA GLU A 106 3.79 -1.14 1.63
C GLU A 106 4.31 0.24 2.06
N ASN A 107 4.39 0.48 3.37
CA ASN A 107 4.94 1.72 3.95
C ASN A 107 4.30 3.00 3.38
N GLY A 108 2.97 3.01 3.19
CA GLY A 108 2.24 4.16 2.65
C GLY A 108 2.48 4.44 1.15
N GLN A 109 3.09 3.50 0.44
CA GLN A 109 3.40 3.61 -0.99
C GLN A 109 2.80 2.44 -1.76
N LEU A 110 2.39 2.72 -2.99
CA LEU A 110 1.91 1.69 -3.92
C LEU A 110 3.02 1.28 -4.87
N TYR A 111 3.06 -0.01 -5.14
CA TYR A 111 3.93 -0.62 -6.13
C TYR A 111 3.06 -1.50 -7.02
N GLY A 112 3.20 -1.40 -8.33
CA GLY A 112 2.39 -2.21 -9.20
C GLY A 112 2.91 -2.33 -10.62
N ILE A 113 2.14 -3.04 -11.43
CA ILE A 113 2.40 -3.26 -12.84
C ILE A 113 1.08 -3.27 -13.61
N SER A 114 1.10 -2.72 -14.81
CA SER A 114 0.03 -2.78 -15.79
C SER A 114 0.43 -3.69 -16.93
N TYR A 115 -0.45 -4.58 -17.34
CA TYR A 115 -0.30 -5.48 -18.48
C TYR A 115 -1.44 -5.28 -19.47
N CYS A 116 -1.12 -5.08 -20.75
CA CYS A 116 -2.10 -5.03 -21.83
C CYS A 116 -1.60 -5.87 -23.01
N PRO A 117 -2.15 -7.08 -23.22
CA PRO A 117 -1.73 -7.97 -24.30
C PRO A 117 -2.01 -7.36 -25.69
N GLY A 118 -3.15 -6.68 -25.85
CA GLY A 118 -3.52 -6.04 -27.12
C GLY A 118 -2.54 -4.97 -27.60
N ARG A 119 -1.71 -4.44 -26.69
CA ARG A 119 -0.68 -3.44 -26.98
C ARG A 119 0.75 -3.96 -26.82
N ASN A 120 0.94 -5.26 -26.55
CA ASN A 120 2.24 -5.82 -26.17
C ASN A 120 2.92 -5.00 -25.06
N PHE A 121 2.14 -4.62 -24.04
CA PHE A 121 2.53 -3.61 -23.07
C PHE A 121 2.63 -4.19 -21.66
N THR A 122 3.76 -3.94 -21.01
CA THR A 122 3.97 -4.15 -19.58
C THR A 122 4.66 -2.92 -19.01
N ALA A 123 4.10 -2.29 -17.99
CA ALA A 123 4.72 -1.13 -17.35
C ALA A 123 4.65 -1.25 -15.82
N PRO A 124 5.80 -1.28 -15.12
CA PRO A 124 5.81 -1.10 -13.68
C PRO A 124 5.43 0.35 -13.36
N TRP A 125 4.87 0.56 -12.18
CA TRP A 125 4.51 1.88 -11.71
C TRP A 125 4.62 1.96 -10.19
N PHE A 126 4.79 3.19 -9.73
CA PHE A 126 4.96 3.52 -8.32
C PHE A 126 3.95 4.60 -7.96
N GLY A 127 3.40 4.53 -6.75
CA GLY A 127 2.38 5.47 -6.29
C GLY A 127 2.64 6.02 -4.91
N THR A 128 2.38 7.31 -4.74
CA THR A 128 2.35 7.97 -3.43
C THR A 128 0.97 8.55 -3.20
N LYS A 129 0.58 8.73 -1.93
CA LYS A 129 -0.64 9.49 -1.62
C LYS A 129 -0.52 10.88 -2.23
N LYS A 130 -1.58 11.33 -2.88
CA LYS A 130 -1.65 12.69 -3.42
C LYS A 130 -1.58 13.65 -2.23
N MET A 131 -0.62 14.57 -2.27
CA MET A 131 -0.54 15.65 -1.30
C MET A 131 -1.69 16.64 -1.59
N GLU A 132 -2.45 16.98 -0.55
CA GLU A 132 -3.45 18.07 -0.61
C GLU A 132 -2.79 19.44 -0.70
#